data_AF-A0A8T4UF17-F1
#
_entry.id   AF-A0A8T4UF17-F1
#
_cell.length_a   1.000
_cell.length_b   1.000
_cell.length_c   1.000
_cell.angle_alpha   90.00
_cell.angle_beta   90.00
_cell.angle_gamma   90.00
#
_symmetry.space_group_name_H-M   'P 1'
#
loop_
_entity.id
_entity.type
_entity.pdbx_description
1 polymer ?
#
loop_
_entity_poly.entity_id
_entity_poly.type
_entity_poly.pdbx_seq_one_letter_code
_entity_poly.pdbx_strand_id
1 'polypeptide(L)'
;MSKVIPQLFSDVPLFILIILDEKEIFAEKIRALVSRSEARDLYDVWILLNKKVEIDKKLILEKLKEENKRLSDLKLPSKEEYTNNLKQLVSFVPSYEQVKKEVLELIKKIK
;
A
#
# COMPACT_ATOMS: atom_id res chain seq x y z
N MET A 1 -6.97 15.18 -4.35
CA MET A 1 -6.55 15.27 -5.77
C MET A 1 -7.70 14.85 -6.67
N SER A 2 -7.89 15.46 -7.84
CA SER A 2 -8.90 15.02 -8.81
C SER A 2 -8.27 14.18 -9.92
N LYS A 3 -8.86 13.05 -10.27
CA LYS A 3 -8.41 12.17 -11.36
C LYS A 3 -9.52 11.96 -12.38
N VAL A 4 -9.21 12.16 -13.65
CA VAL A 4 -10.12 11.86 -14.76
C VAL A 4 -10.03 10.37 -15.06
N ILE A 5 -11.17 9.69 -15.11
CA ILE A 5 -11.20 8.29 -15.55
C ILE A 5 -11.10 8.25 -17.08
N PRO A 6 -10.19 7.44 -17.66
CA PRO A 6 -10.13 7.27 -19.11
C PRO A 6 -11.47 6.79 -19.66
N GLN A 7 -11.94 7.44 -20.72
CA GLN A 7 -13.15 7.04 -21.42
C GLN A 7 -12.87 5.74 -22.20
N LEU A 8 -13.54 4.65 -21.82
CA LEU A 8 -13.39 3.35 -22.48
C LEU A 8 -14.30 3.20 -23.71
N PHE A 9 -15.44 3.89 -23.71
CA PHE A 9 -16.44 3.83 -24.77
C PHE A 9 -17.00 5.24 -25.03
N SER A 10 -17.25 5.56 -26.29
CA SER A 10 -17.64 6.92 -26.72
C SER A 10 -19.00 7.39 -26.19
N ASP A 11 -19.87 6.44 -25.84
CA ASP A 11 -21.21 6.65 -25.27
C ASP A 11 -21.20 6.78 -23.73
N VAL A 12 -20.06 6.50 -23.09
CA VAL A 12 -19.88 6.68 -21.64
C VAL A 12 -19.31 8.06 -21.37
N PRO A 13 -19.96 8.91 -20.55
CA PRO A 13 -19.45 10.24 -20.24
C PRO A 13 -18.17 10.19 -19.41
N LEU A 14 -17.36 11.26 -19.48
CA LEU A 14 -16.17 11.41 -18.64
C LEU A 14 -16.57 11.67 -17.18
N PHE A 15 -15.86 11.00 -16.27
CA PHE A 15 -16.03 11.20 -14.83
C PHE A 15 -14.76 11.76 -14.20
N ILE A 16 -14.95 12.67 -13.25
CA ILE A 16 -13.89 13.19 -12.38
C ILE A 16 -14.11 12.60 -10.99
N LEU A 17 -13.11 11.90 -10.48
CA LEU A 17 -13.12 11.39 -9.11
C LEU A 17 -12.25 12.27 -8.21
N ILE A 18 -12.81 12.63 -7.06
CA ILE A 18 -12.04 13.22 -5.96
C ILE A 18 -11.44 12.07 -5.16
N ILE A 19 -10.12 11.97 -5.18
CA ILE A 19 -9.35 10.92 -4.50
C ILE A 19 -8.37 11.53 -3.50
N LEU A 20 -7.90 10.70 -2.57
CA LEU A 20 -6.79 11.05 -1.70
C LEU A 20 -5.52 11.32 -2.52
N ASP A 21 -4.63 12.13 -1.94
CA ASP A 21 -3.28 12.29 -2.49
C ASP A 21 -2.53 10.94 -2.46
N GLU A 22 -1.63 10.69 -3.42
CA GLU A 22 -0.92 9.41 -3.45
C GLU A 22 -0.04 9.20 -2.21
N LYS A 23 0.53 10.27 -1.63
CA LYS A 23 1.28 10.21 -0.36
C LYS A 23 0.37 9.81 0.80
N GLU A 24 -0.86 10.34 0.82
CA GLU A 24 -1.88 10.01 1.82
C GLU A 24 -2.30 8.54 1.68
N ILE A 25 -2.55 8.08 0.46
CA ILE A 25 -2.85 6.66 0.18
C ILE A 25 -1.70 5.78 0.67
N PHE A 26 -0.45 6.17 0.42
CA PHE A 26 0.71 5.40 0.85
C PHE A 26 0.82 5.35 2.38
N ALA A 27 0.62 6.48 3.06
CA ALA A 27 0.64 6.53 4.51
C ALA A 27 -0.46 5.64 5.13
N GLU A 28 -1.67 5.70 4.59
CA GLU A 28 -2.79 4.85 5.01
C GLU A 28 -2.53 3.36 4.76
N LYS A 29 -1.86 2.99 3.67
CA LYS A 29 -1.49 1.60 3.40
C LYS A 29 -0.42 1.07 4.34
N ILE A 30 0.55 1.90 4.72
CA ILE A 30 1.53 1.54 5.77
C ILE A 30 0.80 1.38 7.11
N ARG A 31 -0.10 2.30 7.48
CA ARG A 31 -0.93 2.19 8.68
C ARG A 31 -1.71 0.87 8.69
N ALA A 32 -2.43 0.57 7.62
CA ALA A 32 -3.21 -0.66 7.49
C ALA A 32 -2.35 -1.92 7.60
N LEU A 33 -1.16 -1.93 6.98
CA LEU A 33 -0.23 -3.05 7.08
C LEU A 33 0.24 -3.28 8.53
N VAL A 34 0.56 -2.21 9.26
CA VAL A 34 0.95 -2.30 10.68
C VAL A 34 -0.20 -2.81 11.54
N SER A 35 -1.43 -2.35 11.27
CA SER A 35 -2.59 -2.68 12.11
C SER A 35 -3.19 -4.06 11.86
N ARG A 36 -3.20 -4.52 10.60
CA ARG A 36 -3.89 -5.76 10.18
C ARG A 36 -2.97 -6.88 9.71
N SER A 37 -1.79 -6.53 9.18
CA SER A 37 -0.79 -7.49 8.70
C SER A 37 -1.27 -8.40 7.55
N GLU A 38 -2.14 -7.88 6.68
CA GLU A 38 -2.75 -8.63 5.58
C GLU A 38 -1.86 -8.70 4.33
N ALA A 39 -1.98 -9.80 3.56
CA ALA A 39 -1.29 -10.01 2.29
C ALA A 39 -1.46 -8.86 1.28
N ARG A 40 -2.69 -8.33 1.19
CA ARG A 40 -3.05 -7.23 0.27
C ARG A 40 -2.38 -5.91 0.67
N ASP A 41 -2.32 -5.62 1.97
CA ASP A 41 -1.67 -4.41 2.46
C ASP A 41 -0.17 -4.44 2.17
N LEU A 42 0.46 -5.62 2.33
CA LEU A 42 1.88 -5.81 2.01
C LEU A 42 2.14 -5.56 0.51
N TYR A 43 1.27 -6.10 -0.34
CA TYR A 43 1.34 -5.90 -1.79
C TYR A 43 1.12 -4.43 -2.19
N ASP A 44 0.10 -3.76 -1.62
CA ASP A 44 -0.21 -2.37 -1.92
C ASP A 44 0.95 -1.44 -1.55
N VAL A 45 1.55 -1.62 -0.37
CA VAL A 45 2.74 -0.87 0.08
C VAL A 45 3.89 -1.10 -0.90
N TRP A 46 4.13 -2.34 -1.31
CA TRP A 46 5.19 -2.68 -2.27
C TRP A 46 4.96 -2.07 -3.66
N ILE A 47 3.72 -2.08 -4.17
CA ILE A 47 3.37 -1.45 -5.45
C ILE A 47 3.57 0.07 -5.39
N LEU A 48 3.13 0.73 -4.32
CA LEU A 48 3.29 2.19 -4.18
C LEU A 48 4.77 2.58 -4.06
N LEU A 49 5.57 1.76 -3.37
CA LEU A 49 7.02 1.91 -3.35
C LEU A 49 7.62 1.81 -4.75
N ASN A 50 7.24 0.79 -5.54
CA ASN A 50 7.75 0.60 -6.90
C ASN A 50 7.27 1.67 -7.89
N LYS A 51 6.10 2.29 -7.63
CA LYS A 51 5.63 3.47 -8.34
C LYS A 51 6.37 4.76 -7.97
N LYS A 52 7.31 4.68 -7.02
CA LYS A 52 8.09 5.84 -6.52
C LYS A 52 7.20 6.93 -5.94
N VAL A 53 6.09 6.56 -5.31
CA VAL A 53 5.27 7.51 -4.55
C VAL A 53 6.13 8.10 -3.43
N GLU A 54 6.08 9.42 -3.29
CA GLU A 54 6.89 10.13 -2.29
C GLU A 54 6.50 9.68 -0.88
N ILE A 55 7.50 9.43 -0.04
CA ILE A 55 7.32 8.93 1.32
C ILE A 55 7.32 10.13 2.27
N ASP A 56 6.14 10.51 2.75
CA ASP A 56 6.01 11.48 3.83
C ASP A 56 6.07 10.78 5.20
N LYS A 57 7.27 10.77 5.80
CA LYS A 57 7.48 10.12 7.10
C LYS A 57 6.64 10.74 8.21
N LYS A 58 6.45 12.06 8.19
CA LYS A 58 5.73 12.76 9.25
C LYS A 58 4.27 12.32 9.23
N LEU A 59 3.66 12.32 8.05
CA LEU A 59 2.31 11.85 7.84
C LEU A 59 2.13 10.40 8.30
N ILE A 60 3.01 9.49 7.89
CA ILE A 60 2.97 8.07 8.30
C ILE A 60 2.96 7.93 9.83
N LEU A 61 3.85 8.65 10.52
CA LEU A 61 3.95 8.57 11.98
C LEU A 61 2.73 9.17 12.68
N GLU A 62 2.17 10.25 12.16
CA GLU A 62 0.92 10.84 12.67
C GLU A 62 -0.25 9.85 12.52
N LYS A 63 -0.40 9.23 11.36
CA LYS A 63 -1.42 8.20 11.08
C LYS A 63 -1.35 6.98 11.99
N LEU A 64 -0.13 6.51 12.29
CA LEU A 64 0.06 5.41 13.23
C LEU A 64 -0.26 5.82 14.68
N LYS A 65 0.05 7.06 15.06
CA LYS A 65 -0.22 7.58 16.40
C LYS A 65 -1.71 7.67 16.69
N GLU A 66 -2.55 7.97 15.71
CA GLU A 66 -4.01 7.98 15.85
C GLU A 66 -4.58 6.64 16.35
N GLU A 67 -3.94 5.52 16.00
CA GLU A 67 -4.32 4.17 16.48
C GLU A 67 -3.45 3.65 17.64
N ASN A 68 -2.61 4.51 18.24
CA ASN A 68 -1.59 4.13 19.23
C ASN A 68 -0.65 3.01 18.74
N LYS A 69 -0.38 2.97 17.42
CA LYS A 69 0.53 2.02 16.78
C LYS A 69 1.89 2.63 16.52
N ARG A 70 2.88 1.77 16.32
CA ARG A 70 4.26 2.13 15.97
C ARG A 70 4.73 1.25 14.83
N LEU A 71 5.71 1.72 14.06
CA LEU A 71 6.37 0.92 13.02
C LEU A 71 7.00 -0.37 13.57
N SER A 72 7.35 -0.39 14.86
CA SER A 72 7.84 -1.59 15.55
C SER A 72 6.79 -2.69 15.68
N ASP A 73 5.50 -2.35 15.59
CA ASP A 73 4.40 -3.29 15.77
C ASP A 73 4.10 -4.07 14.48
N LEU A 74 4.81 -3.73 13.39
CA LEU A 74 4.67 -4.37 12.09
C LEU A 74 4.87 -5.88 12.20
N LYS A 75 3.82 -6.62 11.84
CA LYS A 75 3.88 -8.05 11.54
C LYS A 75 3.58 -8.23 10.06
N LEU A 76 4.23 -9.22 9.44
CA LEU A 76 4.01 -9.55 8.05
C LEU A 76 3.26 -10.89 7.96
N PRO A 77 2.37 -11.05 6.97
CA PRO A 77 1.68 -12.30 6.72
C PRO A 77 2.68 -13.39 6.37
N SER A 78 2.31 -14.65 6.59
CA SER A 78 3.16 -15.78 6.17
C SER A 78 3.26 -15.87 4.63
N LYS A 79 4.28 -16.56 4.12
CA LYS A 79 4.43 -16.78 2.67
C LYS A 79 3.23 -17.50 2.05
N GLU A 80 2.68 -18.48 2.77
CA GLU A 80 1.51 -19.24 2.34
C GLU A 80 0.26 -18.36 2.29
N GLU A 81 0.01 -17.61 3.36
CA GLU A 81 -1.10 -16.65 3.42
C GLU A 81 -1.00 -15.59 2.32
N TYR A 82 0.19 -15.03 2.12
CA TYR A 82 0.47 -14.09 1.05
C TYR A 82 0.11 -14.63 -0.33
N THR A 83 0.58 -15.85 -0.64
CA THR A 83 0.36 -16.49 -1.94
C THR A 83 -1.11 -16.83 -2.14
N ASN A 84 -1.75 -17.43 -1.13
CA ASN A 84 -3.14 -17.87 -1.21
C ASN A 84 -4.13 -16.72 -1.33
N ASN A 85 -3.88 -15.59 -0.65
CA ASN A 85 -4.74 -14.42 -0.75
C ASN A 85 -4.55 -13.68 -2.08
N LEU A 86 -3.32 -13.57 -2.59
CA LEU A 86 -3.05 -12.79 -3.80
C LEU A 86 -3.35 -13.53 -5.11
N LYS A 87 -3.24 -14.86 -5.16
CA LYS A 87 -3.41 -15.64 -6.41
C LYS A 87 -4.77 -15.43 -7.10
N GLN A 88 -5.79 -15.01 -6.35
CA GLN A 88 -7.14 -14.73 -6.89
C GLN A 88 -7.36 -13.25 -7.22
N LEU A 89 -6.47 -12.36 -6.78
CA LEU A 89 -6.64 -10.90 -6.88
C LEU A 89 -5.74 -10.27 -7.93
N VAL A 90 -4.61 -10.92 -8.25
CA VAL A 90 -3.63 -10.41 -9.21
C VAL A 90 -3.25 -11.47 -10.23
N SER A 91 -2.99 -11.05 -11.46
CA SER A 91 -2.59 -11.94 -12.55
C SER A 91 -1.21 -12.57 -12.34
N PHE A 92 -0.34 -11.90 -11.59
CA PHE A 92 0.99 -12.39 -11.25
C PHE A 92 1.30 -12.06 -9.78
N VAL A 93 1.60 -13.09 -9.00
CA VAL A 93 1.98 -12.94 -7.58
C VAL A 93 3.49 -12.73 -7.51
N PRO A 94 3.98 -11.56 -7.08
CA PRO A 94 5.41 -11.32 -6.97
C PRO A 94 6.04 -12.14 -5.83
N SER A 95 7.34 -12.39 -5.92
CA SER A 95 8.07 -13.19 -4.93
C SER A 95 7.94 -12.60 -3.53
N TYR A 96 7.38 -13.38 -2.59
CA TYR A 96 7.19 -12.96 -1.21
C TYR A 96 8.49 -12.50 -0.55
N GLU A 97 9.61 -13.20 -0.78
CA GLU A 97 10.90 -12.84 -0.16
C GLU A 97 11.42 -11.49 -0.67
N GLN A 98 11.25 -11.22 -1.96
CA GLN A 98 11.63 -9.93 -2.54
C GLN A 98 10.77 -8.81 -1.95
N VAL A 99 9.44 -8.98 -1.99
CA VAL A 99 8.48 -8.00 -1.49
C VAL A 99 8.73 -7.70 -0.01
N LYS A 100 8.88 -8.74 0.80
CA LYS A 100 9.21 -8.64 2.23
C LYS A 100 10.50 -7.86 2.44
N LYS A 101 11.58 -8.18 1.70
CA LYS A 101 12.86 -7.50 1.84
C LYS A 101 12.73 -6.00 1.54
N GLU A 102 12.16 -5.66 0.39
CA GLU A 102 12.02 -4.26 -0.06
C GLU A 102 11.15 -3.44 0.91
N VAL A 103 10.04 -4.01 1.38
CA VAL A 103 9.16 -3.33 2.35
C VAL A 103 9.84 -3.17 3.71
N LEU A 104 10.58 -4.17 4.19
CA LEU A 104 11.35 -4.02 5.44
C LEU A 104 12.47 -2.98 5.32
N GLU A 105 13.13 -2.88 4.17
CA GLU A 105 14.11 -1.83 3.90
C GLU A 105 13.47 -0.44 3.87
N LEU A 106 12.28 -0.31 3.28
CA LEU A 106 11.48 0.92 3.35
C LEU A 106 11.18 1.31 4.80
N ILE A 107 10.65 0.38 5.60
CA ILE A 107 10.27 0.66 6.99
C ILE A 107 11.47 1.07 7.83
N LYS A 108 12.65 0.46 7.59
CA LYS A 108 13.92 0.87 8.22
C LYS A 108 14.35 2.29 7.85
N LYS A 109 14.05 2.77 6.65
CA LYS A 109 14.35 4.15 6.24
C LYS A 109 13.41 5.17 6.88
N ILE A 110 12.20 4.76 7.25
CA ILE A 110 11.19 5.64 7.89
C ILE A 110 11.45 5.75 9.39
N LYS A 111 11.85 4.65 10.04
CA LYS A 111 12.25 4.59 11.44
C LYS A 111 13.46 5.48 11.73
#